data_AF-A0AAX2ZLW6-F1
#
_entry.id   AF-A0AAX2ZLW6-F1
#
_cell.length_a   1.000
_cell.length_b   1.000
_cell.length_c   1.000
_cell.angle_alpha   90.00
_cell.angle_beta   90.00
_cell.angle_gamma   90.00
#
_symmetry.space_group_name_H-M   'P 1'
#
loop_
_entity.id
_entity.type
_entity.pdbx_description
1 polymer ?
#
loop_
_entity_poly.entity_id
_entity_poly.type
_entity_poly.pdbx_seq_one_letter_code
_entity_poly.pdbx_strand_id
1 'polypeptide(L)' 'MIGGKIIEVNDTAAKIEIDNQVGTVAVPRRWMFTDVKLEEGLDVEFYLSRMEITGKSNLPKEMI' A
#
# COMPACT_ATOMS: atom_id res chain seq x y z
N MET A 1 10.31 5.37 -4.91
CA MET A 1 8.92 4.90 -5.06
C MET A 1 8.79 3.59 -4.32
N ILE A 2 7.63 3.31 -3.72
CA ILE A 2 7.39 2.00 -3.09
C ILE A 2 6.51 1.22 -4.07
N GLY A 3 7.01 0.05 -4.48
CA GLY A 3 6.34 -0.87 -5.38
C GLY A 3 5.56 -1.94 -4.64
N GLY A 4 4.68 -2.61 -5.37
CA GLY A 4 3.99 -3.79 -4.88
C GLY A 4 3.08 -4.40 -5.93
N LYS A 5 2.40 -5.47 -5.53
CA LYS A 5 1.45 -6.21 -6.38
C LYS A 5 0.07 -6.20 -5.76
N ILE A 6 -0.96 -5.94 -6.56
CA ILE A 6 -2.34 -6.08 -6.11
C ILE A 6 -2.63 -7.54 -5.84
N ILE A 7 -3.07 -7.86 -4.63
CA ILE A 7 -3.42 -9.22 -4.19
C ILE A 7 -4.92 -9.40 -3.93
N GLU A 8 -5.67 -8.31 -3.86
CA GLU A 8 -7.13 -8.33 -3.73
C GLU A 8 -7.72 -7.03 -4.29
N VAL A 9 -8.84 -7.12 -5.00
CA VAL A 9 -9.64 -5.96 -5.42
C VAL A 9 -11.09 -6.19 -5.03
N ASN A 10 -11.67 -5.22 -4.32
CA ASN A 10 -13.10 -5.18 -4.04
C ASN A 10 -13.71 -3.84 -4.46
N ASP A 11 -15.01 -3.66 -4.20
CA ASP A 11 -15.77 -2.47 -4.60
C ASP A 11 -15.29 -1.17 -3.94
N THR A 12 -14.58 -1.28 -2.80
CA THR A 12 -14.20 -0.12 -1.98
C THR A 12 -12.69 0.16 -1.98
N ALA A 13 -11.87 -0.87 -2.11
CA ALA A 13 -10.43 -0.78 -1.99
C ALA A 13 -9.71 -1.86 -2.82
N ALA A 14 -8.40 -1.67 -3.00
CA ALA A 14 -7.50 -2.75 -3.38
C ALA A 14 -6.46 -2.96 -2.26
N LYS A 15 -6.08 -4.21 -2.06
CA LYS A 15 -5.01 -4.61 -1.15
C LYS A 15 -3.76 -4.88 -1.97
N ILE A 16 -2.66 -4.27 -1.55
CA ILE A 16 -1.36 -4.35 -2.22
C ILE A 16 -0.38 -5.01 -1.26
N GLU A 17 0.30 -6.06 -1.72
CA GLU A 17 1.48 -6.59 -1.06
C GLU A 17 2.69 -5.74 -1.44
N ILE A 18 3.39 -5.22 -0.43
CA ILE A 18 4.59 -4.41 -0.63
C ILE A 18 5.76 -5.37 -0.92
N ASP A 19 6.58 -5.02 -1.91
CA ASP A 19 7.77 -5.80 -2.26
C ASP A 19 8.66 -6.08 -1.03
N ASN A 20 9.41 -7.19 -1.08
CA ASN A 20 10.25 -7.68 0.01
C ASN A 20 9.50 -8.07 1.29
N GLN A 21 8.20 -8.40 1.18
CA GLN A 21 7.38 -8.90 2.30
C GLN A 21 7.32 -7.95 3.50
N VAL A 22 7.43 -6.63 3.24
CA VAL A 22 7.42 -5.61 4.30
C VAL A 22 6.03 -5.47 4.94
N GLY A 23 4.99 -5.82 4.19
CA GLY A 23 3.62 -5.85 4.69
C GLY A 23 2.59 -5.68 3.58
N THR A 24 1.40 -5.24 3.97
CA THR A 24 0.31 -4.94 3.02
C THR A 24 -0.26 -3.56 3.28
N VAL A 25 -0.73 -2.91 2.23
CA VAL A 25 -1.47 -1.64 2.32
C VAL A 25 -2.83 -1.81 1.65
N ALA A 26 -3.88 -1.34 2.29
CA ALA A 26 -5.23 -1.26 1.71
C ALA A 26 -5.48 0.18 1.28
N VAL A 27 -5.70 0.40 -0.01
CA VAL A 27 -5.88 1.73 -0.57
C VAL A 27 -7.32 1.85 -1.12
N PRO A 28 -8.10 2.88 -0.74
CA PRO A 28 -9.44 3.09 -1.28
C PRO A 28 -9.39 3.35 -2.79
N ARG A 29 -10.37 2.83 -3.55
CA ARG A 29 -10.43 3.04 -5.01
C ARG A 29 -10.46 4.52 -5.40
N ARG A 30 -11.09 5.36 -4.57
CA ARG A 30 -11.15 6.82 -4.75
C ARG A 30 -9.78 7.53 -4.73
N TRP A 31 -8.71 6.83 -4.34
CA TRP A 31 -7.33 7.34 -4.33
C TRP A 31 -6.48 6.75 -5.47
N MET A 32 -7.05 5.87 -6.29
CA MET A 32 -6.39 5.22 -7.41
C MET A 32 -6.82 5.88 -8.71
N PHE A 33 -6.03 6.85 -9.17
CA PHE A 33 -6.28 7.56 -10.42
C PHE A 33 -5.52 6.87 -11.55
N THR A 34 -6.21 6.07 -12.35
CA THR A 34 -5.62 5.33 -13.46
C THR A 34 -6.68 4.96 -14.50
N ASP A 35 -6.27 4.87 -15.76
CA ASP A 35 -7.10 4.36 -16.85
C ASP A 35 -6.97 2.83 -17.00
N VAL A 36 -6.05 2.21 -16.26
CA VAL A 36 -5.84 0.77 -16.23
C VAL A 36 -6.83 0.12 -15.27
N LYS A 37 -7.44 -0.98 -15.70
CA LYS A 37 -8.34 -1.76 -14.85
C LYS A 37 -7.57 -2.32 -13.66
N LEU A 38 -8.07 -2.08 -12.45
CA LEU A 38 -7.51 -2.65 -11.22
C LEU A 38 -7.88 -4.14 -11.12
N GLU A 39 -6.87 -5.00 -11.13
CA GLU A 39 -7.02 -6.46 -11.03
C GLU A 39 -5.87 -7.08 -10.24
N GLU A 40 -6.11 -8.27 -9.69
CA GLU A 40 -5.09 -9.03 -8.98
C GLU A 40 -3.92 -9.38 -9.91
N GLY A 41 -2.70 -9.31 -9.38
CA GLY A 41 -1.48 -9.54 -10.14
C GLY A 41 -0.86 -8.28 -10.76
N LEU A 42 -1.62 -7.18 -10.86
CA LEU A 42 -1.15 -5.91 -11.40
C LEU A 42 -0.05 -5.31 -10.52
N ASP A 43 1.08 -4.97 -11.13
CA ASP A 43 2.18 -4.24 -10.49
C ASP A 43 1.82 -2.75 -10.36
N VAL A 44 2.08 -2.18 -9.19
CA VAL A 44 1.73 -0.80 -8.88
C VAL A 44 2.86 -0.09 -8.14
N GLU A 45 2.93 1.22 -8.32
CA GLU A 45 3.79 2.10 -7.53
C GLU A 45 2.91 3.10 -6.78
N PHE A 46 3.28 3.40 -5.54
CA PHE A 46 2.53 4.35 -4.73
C PHE A 46 3.43 5.23 -3.86
N TYR A 47 2.85 6.34 -3.42
CA TYR A 47 3.45 7.32 -2.54
C TYR A 47 2.78 7.24 -1.17
N LEU A 48 3.60 7.17 -0.11
CA LEU A 48 3.14 7.31 1.26
C LEU A 48 3.46 8.74 1.71
N SER A 49 2.43 9.49 2.10
CA SER A 49 2.58 10.87 2.59
C SER A 49 2.17 10.93 4.05
N ARG A 50 3.05 11.53 4.88
CA ARG A 50 2.82 11.81 6.32
C ARG A 50 2.18 10.64 7.08
N MET A 51 2.93 9.54 7.20
CA MET A 51 2.49 8.41 8.00
C MET A 51 2.72 8.68 9.49
N GLU A 52 1.71 8.39 10.30
CA GLU A 52 1.85 8.27 11.75
C GLU A 52 1.90 6.78 12.10
N ILE A 53 2.87 6.40 12.92
CA ILE A 53 3.02 5.01 13.36
C ILE A 53 2.08 4.79 14.55
N THR A 54 0.93 4.20 14.29
CA THR A 54 -0.07 3.88 15.33
C THR A 54 0.03 2.40 15.71
N GLY A 55 0.86 2.06 16.72
CA GLY A 55 1.05 0.69 17.20
C GLY A 55 2.19 0.56 18.22
N LYS A 56 2.40 -0.63 18.80
CA LYS A 56 3.60 -0.90 19.61
C LYS A 56 4.81 -0.94 18.69
N SER A 57 5.50 0.19 18.61
CA SER A 57 6.76 0.32 17.91
C SER A 57 7.88 -0.28 18.77
N ASN A 58 8.50 -1.36 18.30
CA ASN A 58 9.85 -1.75 18.74
C ASN A 58 10.92 -0.99 17.93
N LEU A 59 10.54 0.04 17.17
CA LEU A 59 11.49 0.84 16.39
C LEU A 59 12.34 1.68 17.35
N PRO A 60 13.66 1.73 17.18
CA PRO A 60 14.53 2.57 17.99
C PRO A 60 14.09 4.04 17.88
N LYS A 61 14.07 4.73 19.04
CA LYS A 61 13.60 6.12 19.20
C LYS A 61 14.36 7.16 18.36
N GLU A 62 15.45 6.77 17.71
CA GLU A 62 16.31 7.63 16.89
C GLU A 62 15.75 7.89 15.48
N MET A 63 14.65 7.23 15.09
CA MET A 63 14.03 7.35 13.77
C MET A 63 12.65 8.04 13.77
N ILE A 64 12.23 8.64 14.89
CA ILE A 64 10.99 9.44 15.00
C ILE A 64 11.35 10.92 15.18
#